data_AF-A0A7C1W7S3-F1
#
_entry.id   AF-A0A7C1W7S3-F1
#
_cell.length_a   1.000
_cell.length_b   1.000
_cell.length_c   1.000
_cell.angle_alpha   90.00
_cell.angle_beta   90.00
_cell.angle_gamma   90.00
#
_symmetry.space_group_name_H-M   'P 1'
#
loop_
_entity.id
_entity.type
_entity.pdbx_description
1 polymer ?
#
loop_
_entity_poly.entity_id
_entity_poly.type
_entity_poly.pdbx_seq_one_letter_code
_entity_poly.pdbx_strand_id
1 'polypeptide(L)'
;MKKSTCLAVVLLLTMASIMMLPLRYVKADYGSNILYVGGSGPGNYTGIQAAIDNASDGDTIFVFSGIYYENITIKKSIRVVGENLTSTVIDSFGKGDPVVLVISTSDVEVTNFTIQNSSGEEWDEDVLKICNSSFVTISNNIIKNGPTNIYLENVHDSRIIKNHVLDSFNAILVKKSSYN
;
A
#
# COMPACT_ATOMS: atom_id res chain seq x y z
N MET A 1 -26.72 55.62 9.45
CA MET A 1 -26.99 54.17 9.28
C MET A 1 -26.18 53.65 8.09
N LYS A 2 -25.58 52.44 8.17
CA LYS A 2 -24.85 51.67 7.11
C LYS A 2 -23.35 51.32 7.30
N LYS A 3 -22.67 51.64 8.41
CA LYS A 3 -21.27 51.19 8.63
C LYS A 3 -21.12 49.91 9.48
N SER A 4 -22.12 49.58 10.30
CA SER A 4 -22.04 48.44 11.23
C SER A 4 -22.24 47.06 10.57
N THR A 5 -22.92 47.01 9.42
CA THR A 5 -23.19 45.75 8.71
C THR A 5 -21.99 45.22 7.93
N CYS A 6 -21.05 46.09 7.54
CA CYS A 6 -19.84 45.67 6.82
C CYS A 6 -18.83 44.98 7.73
N LEU A 7 -18.65 45.49 8.96
CA LEU A 7 -17.68 44.93 9.92
C LEU A 7 -18.09 43.54 10.44
N ALA A 8 -19.40 43.32 10.64
CA ALA A 8 -19.93 42.03 11.08
C ALA A 8 -19.78 40.93 10.02
N VAL A 9 -19.96 41.26 8.73
CA VAL A 9 -19.79 40.31 7.61
C VAL A 9 -18.31 39.96 7.39
N VAL A 10 -17.40 40.92 7.55
CA VAL A 10 -15.95 40.67 7.48
C VAL A 10 -15.48 39.76 8.62
N LEU A 11 -15.98 39.94 9.85
CA LEU A 11 -15.66 39.05 10.97
C LEU A 11 -16.14 37.61 10.73
N LEU A 12 -17.36 37.44 10.21
CA LEU A 12 -17.94 36.14 9.87
C LEU A 12 -17.16 35.41 8.77
N LEU A 13 -16.65 36.13 7.76
CA LEU A 13 -15.82 35.55 6.70
C LEU A 13 -14.43 35.14 7.20
N THR A 14 -13.83 35.91 8.11
CA THR A 14 -12.53 35.52 8.71
C THR A 14 -12.65 34.31 9.64
N MET A 15 -13.76 34.18 10.38
CA MET A 15 -14.04 33.01 11.23
C MET A 15 -14.24 31.73 10.40
N ALA A 16 -14.84 31.83 9.20
CA ALA A 16 -14.97 30.70 8.28
C ALA A 16 -13.64 30.28 7.63
N SER A 17 -12.69 31.21 7.46
CA SER A 17 -11.37 30.92 6.87
C SER A 17 -10.35 30.30 7.83
N ILE A 18 -10.60 30.36 9.15
CA ILE A 18 -9.64 29.89 10.18
C ILE A 18 -9.88 28.42 10.57
N MET A 19 -10.94 27.77 10.08
CA MET A 19 -11.26 26.39 10.48
C MET A 19 -11.39 25.42 9.30
N MET A 20 -10.41 25.47 8.41
CA MET A 20 -9.96 24.30 7.66
C MET A 20 -8.49 24.07 8.03
N LEU A 21 -8.25 23.76 9.31
CA LEU A 21 -7.02 23.04 9.62
C LEU A 21 -7.08 21.78 8.75
N PRO A 22 -6.04 21.44 7.96
CA PRO A 22 -5.99 20.11 7.38
C PRO A 22 -6.14 19.16 8.56
N LEU A 23 -7.14 18.28 8.50
CA LEU A 23 -7.23 17.16 9.42
C LEU A 23 -5.85 16.50 9.34
N ARG A 24 -5.01 16.74 10.35
CA ARG A 24 -3.85 15.89 10.54
C ARG A 24 -4.48 14.56 10.84
N TYR A 25 -4.36 13.63 9.91
CA TYR A 25 -4.67 12.24 10.15
C TYR A 25 -3.79 11.81 11.33
N VAL A 26 -4.37 11.85 12.53
CA VAL A 26 -3.75 11.34 13.74
C VAL A 26 -3.98 9.84 13.64
N LYS A 27 -2.97 9.13 13.14
CA LYS A 27 -2.94 7.68 13.18
C LYS A 27 -3.25 7.27 14.62
N ALA A 28 -4.31 6.50 14.81
CA ALA A 28 -4.57 5.90 16.10
C ALA A 28 -3.39 4.99 16.46
N ASP A 29 -2.70 5.30 17.55
CA ASP A 29 -1.66 4.45 18.11
C ASP A 29 -2.33 3.28 18.84
N TYR A 30 -2.87 2.35 18.04
CA TYR A 30 -3.09 0.99 18.49
C TYR A 30 -1.69 0.41 18.65
N GLY A 31 -1.27 0.13 19.88
CA GLY A 31 0.11 -0.28 20.21
C GLY A 31 0.66 -1.24 19.18
N SER A 32 1.51 -0.72 18.28
CA SER A 32 1.85 -1.41 17.03
C SER A 32 2.82 -2.55 17.34
N ASN A 33 2.37 -3.78 17.14
CA ASN A 33 3.23 -4.94 17.26
C ASN A 33 4.02 -5.14 15.98
N ILE A 34 5.15 -5.85 16.11
CA ILE A 34 5.92 -6.33 14.97
C ILE A 34 5.74 -7.84 14.89
N LEU A 35 5.20 -8.32 13.77
CA LEU A 35 5.12 -9.74 13.44
C LEU A 35 6.25 -10.06 12.47
N TYR A 36 7.08 -11.04 12.82
CA TYR A 36 8.27 -11.41 12.04
C TYR A 36 7.98 -12.62 11.15
N VAL A 37 8.41 -12.56 9.89
CA VAL A 37 8.25 -13.63 8.90
C VAL A 37 9.63 -14.11 8.43
N GLY A 38 9.85 -15.42 8.40
CA GLY A 38 11.13 -16.04 8.08
C GLY A 38 12.14 -15.95 9.23
N GLY A 39 13.44 -16.01 8.91
CA GLY A 39 14.51 -15.99 9.93
C GLY A 39 14.50 -17.20 10.87
N SER A 40 15.31 -17.14 11.93
CA SER A 40 15.47 -18.25 12.90
C SER A 40 14.92 -17.94 14.30
N GLY A 41 14.18 -16.84 14.46
CA GLY A 41 13.65 -16.41 15.74
C GLY A 41 12.45 -17.27 16.20
N PRO A 42 12.28 -17.51 17.52
CA PRO A 42 11.12 -18.21 18.03
C PRO A 42 9.84 -17.41 17.77
N GLY A 43 8.78 -18.08 17.32
CA GLY A 43 7.48 -17.46 17.05
C GLY A 43 7.38 -16.70 15.72
N ASN A 44 8.42 -16.74 14.88
CA ASN A 44 8.34 -16.18 13.53
C ASN A 44 7.38 -17.00 12.66
N TYR A 45 6.60 -16.30 11.85
CA TYR A 45 5.77 -16.89 10.83
C TYR A 45 6.63 -17.44 9.69
N THR A 46 6.19 -18.52 9.06
CA THR A 46 6.86 -19.07 7.88
C THR A 46 6.41 -18.40 6.58
N GLY A 47 5.21 -17.81 6.57
CA GLY A 47 4.62 -17.15 5.40
C GLY A 47 4.12 -15.74 5.72
N ILE A 48 4.15 -14.88 4.72
CA ILE A 48 3.77 -13.47 4.82
C ILE A 48 2.26 -13.35 5.04
N GLN A 49 1.44 -14.12 4.32
CA GLN A 49 -0.02 -14.03 4.47
C GLN A 49 -0.47 -14.44 5.88
N ALA A 50 0.14 -15.47 6.46
CA ALA A 50 -0.19 -15.92 7.81
C ALA A 50 0.07 -14.83 8.87
N ALA A 51 1.14 -14.04 8.71
CA ALA A 51 1.41 -12.91 9.59
C ALA A 51 0.40 -11.78 9.38
N ILE A 52 0.04 -11.48 8.13
CA ILE A 52 -1.01 -10.49 7.81
C ILE A 52 -2.36 -10.91 8.42
N ASP A 53 -2.71 -12.19 8.34
CA ASP A 53 -3.96 -12.74 8.86
C ASP A 53 -4.06 -12.60 10.38
N ASN A 54 -2.94 -12.69 11.09
CA ASN A 54 -2.88 -12.53 12.56
C ASN A 54 -2.64 -11.09 13.03
N ALA A 55 -2.23 -10.18 12.14
CA ALA A 55 -2.01 -8.78 12.49
C ALA A 55 -3.30 -8.03 12.81
N SER A 56 -3.18 -6.95 13.58
CA SER A 56 -4.20 -5.93 13.80
C SER A 56 -3.84 -4.65 13.04
N ASP A 57 -4.82 -3.75 12.88
CA ASP A 57 -4.55 -2.44 12.31
C ASP A 57 -3.47 -1.70 13.11
N GLY A 58 -2.56 -1.07 12.40
CA GLY A 58 -1.40 -0.38 12.95
C GLY A 58 -0.13 -1.21 13.03
N ASP A 59 -0.22 -2.54 12.98
CA ASP A 59 0.92 -3.47 13.09
C ASP A 59 1.90 -3.36 11.92
N THR A 60 3.12 -3.85 12.16
CA THR A 60 4.16 -4.02 11.13
C THR A 60 4.47 -5.50 10.92
N ILE A 61 4.44 -5.94 9.68
CA ILE A 61 4.97 -7.22 9.24
C ILE A 61 6.40 -6.99 8.78
N PHE A 62 7.38 -7.52 9.50
CA PHE A 62 8.79 -7.49 9.09
C PHE A 62 9.17 -8.83 8.48
N VAL A 63 9.66 -8.81 7.24
CA VAL A 63 9.94 -10.01 6.45
C VAL A 63 11.45 -10.12 6.21
N PHE A 64 12.07 -11.15 6.77
CA PHE A 64 13.48 -11.45 6.54
C PHE A 64 13.76 -11.81 5.07
N SER A 65 15.02 -11.77 4.64
CA SER A 65 15.42 -12.23 3.31
C SER A 65 15.01 -13.69 3.08
N GLY A 66 14.47 -13.95 1.89
CA GLY A 66 13.91 -15.22 1.49
C GLY A 66 13.04 -15.07 0.24
N ILE A 67 12.74 -16.21 -0.40
CA ILE A 67 11.74 -16.28 -1.47
C ILE A 67 10.47 -16.86 -0.88
N TYR A 68 9.39 -16.10 -0.98
CA TYR A 68 8.07 -16.43 -0.46
C TYR A 68 7.15 -16.71 -1.63
N TYR A 69 6.84 -17.99 -1.83
CA TYR A 69 5.96 -18.45 -2.90
C TYR A 69 4.49 -18.32 -2.49
N GLU A 70 3.97 -17.10 -2.54
CA GLU A 70 2.65 -16.75 -2.00
C GLU A 70 1.94 -15.72 -2.89
N ASN A 71 0.61 -15.77 -2.91
CA ASN A 71 -0.24 -14.65 -3.29
C ASN A 71 -0.67 -13.92 -2.02
N ILE A 72 -0.52 -12.60 -1.98
CA ILE A 72 -0.74 -11.78 -0.79
C ILE A 72 -1.98 -10.90 -0.95
N THR A 73 -2.82 -10.86 0.08
CA THR A 73 -3.98 -9.97 0.17
C THR A 73 -3.93 -9.17 1.47
N ILE A 74 -3.87 -7.84 1.32
CA ILE A 74 -3.87 -6.89 2.44
C ILE A 74 -5.25 -6.22 2.53
N LYS A 75 -5.91 -6.47 3.66
CA LYS A 75 -7.24 -5.93 4.03
C LYS A 75 -7.23 -5.21 5.39
N LYS A 76 -6.04 -4.95 5.94
CA LYS A 76 -5.82 -4.27 7.23
C LYS A 76 -4.87 -3.10 7.03
N SER A 77 -4.98 -2.08 7.88
CA SER A 77 -4.17 -0.86 7.81
C SER A 77 -2.79 -1.12 8.44
N ILE A 78 -1.90 -1.77 7.71
CA ILE A 78 -0.61 -2.30 8.21
C ILE A 78 0.58 -1.86 7.36
N ARG A 79 1.77 -2.05 7.92
CA ARG A 79 3.03 -1.89 7.19
C ARG A 79 3.62 -3.25 6.89
N VAL A 80 4.05 -3.49 5.66
CA VAL A 80 4.74 -4.71 5.24
C VAL A 80 6.12 -4.30 4.73
N VAL A 81 7.17 -4.73 5.45
CA VAL A 81 8.53 -4.25 5.28
C VAL A 81 9.46 -5.42 5.05
N GLY A 82 10.07 -5.47 3.87
CA GLY A 82 11.13 -6.42 3.56
C GLY A 82 12.46 -5.98 4.16
N GLU A 83 13.28 -6.95 4.55
CA GLU A 83 14.64 -6.71 5.02
C GLU A 83 15.50 -6.07 3.93
N ASN A 84 15.37 -6.54 2.69
CA ASN A 84 16.14 -6.03 1.56
C ASN A 84 15.43 -6.29 0.23
N LEU A 85 15.30 -5.24 -0.58
CA LEU A 85 14.57 -5.29 -1.85
C LEU A 85 15.09 -6.34 -2.85
N THR A 86 16.36 -6.74 -2.77
CA THR A 86 16.96 -7.72 -3.71
C THR A 86 16.91 -9.16 -3.21
N SER A 87 16.70 -9.38 -1.91
CA SER A 87 16.72 -10.72 -1.29
C SER A 87 15.43 -11.09 -0.56
N THR A 88 14.48 -10.17 -0.39
CA THR A 88 13.13 -10.45 0.09
C THR A 88 12.16 -10.45 -1.08
N VAL A 89 11.76 -11.64 -1.53
CA VAL A 89 11.02 -11.84 -2.79
C VAL A 89 9.64 -12.41 -2.52
N ILE A 90 8.59 -11.79 -3.07
CA ILE A 90 7.24 -12.33 -3.17
C ILE A 90 7.05 -12.82 -4.61
N ASP A 91 6.75 -14.09 -4.78
CA ASP A 91 6.71 -14.75 -6.09
C ASP A 91 5.49 -15.67 -6.20
N SER A 92 4.50 -15.36 -7.05
CA SER A 92 3.36 -16.29 -7.24
C SER A 92 3.69 -17.48 -8.15
N PHE A 93 4.94 -17.61 -8.61
CA PHE A 93 5.45 -18.70 -9.44
C PHE A 93 4.66 -18.92 -10.73
N GLY A 94 3.96 -17.91 -11.22
CA GLY A 94 3.07 -18.04 -12.36
C GLY A 94 1.90 -19.02 -12.14
N LYS A 95 1.53 -19.33 -10.89
CA LYS A 95 0.52 -20.34 -10.54
C LYS A 95 -0.41 -19.85 -9.44
N GLY A 96 -1.69 -20.20 -9.53
CA GLY A 96 -2.69 -19.79 -8.54
C GLY A 96 -3.40 -18.50 -8.93
N ASP A 97 -3.59 -17.59 -7.99
CA ASP A 97 -4.35 -16.36 -8.22
C ASP A 97 -3.68 -15.43 -9.24
N PRO A 98 -4.46 -14.72 -10.07
CA PRO A 98 -3.96 -13.86 -11.15
C PRO A 98 -3.04 -12.73 -10.66
N VAL A 99 -3.17 -12.33 -9.39
CA VAL A 99 -2.46 -11.19 -8.82
C VAL A 99 -1.52 -11.61 -7.70
N VAL A 100 -0.27 -11.13 -7.72
CA VAL A 100 0.73 -11.48 -6.70
C VAL A 100 0.43 -10.78 -5.38
N LEU A 101 0.15 -9.47 -5.41
CA LEU A 101 -0.18 -8.68 -4.22
C LEU A 101 -1.42 -7.79 -4.47
N VAL A 102 -2.45 -7.99 -3.66
CA VAL A 102 -3.69 -7.19 -3.69
C VAL A 102 -3.80 -6.34 -2.41
N ILE A 103 -4.01 -5.03 -2.58
CA ILE A 103 -4.33 -4.09 -1.51
C ILE A 103 -5.75 -3.56 -1.73
N SER A 104 -6.60 -3.74 -0.73
CA SER A 104 -8.03 -3.40 -0.79
C SER A 104 -8.51 -2.61 0.43
N THR A 105 -7.59 -1.91 1.09
CA THR A 105 -7.83 -1.04 2.23
C THR A 105 -6.87 0.14 2.21
N SER A 106 -7.25 1.21 2.92
CA SER A 106 -6.43 2.40 3.10
C SER A 106 -5.31 2.21 4.13
N ASP A 107 -4.40 3.19 4.19
CA ASP A 107 -3.36 3.31 5.22
C ASP A 107 -2.40 2.11 5.27
N VAL A 108 -1.93 1.69 4.09
CA VAL A 108 -1.00 0.57 3.90
C VAL A 108 0.36 1.06 3.41
N GLU A 109 1.43 0.47 3.94
CA GLU A 109 2.79 0.66 3.41
C GLU A 109 3.36 -0.68 2.96
N VAL A 110 3.93 -0.74 1.74
CA VAL A 110 4.70 -1.89 1.26
C VAL A 110 6.04 -1.42 0.74
N THR A 111 7.13 -1.89 1.36
CA THR A 111 8.47 -1.42 1.03
C THR A 111 9.53 -2.51 1.12
N ASN A 112 10.58 -2.36 0.31
CA ASN A 112 11.78 -3.20 0.28
C ASN A 112 11.54 -4.66 -0.17
N PHE A 113 10.73 -4.88 -1.18
CA PHE A 113 10.51 -6.19 -1.79
C PHE A 113 10.95 -6.23 -3.26
N THR A 114 11.28 -7.44 -3.73
CA THR A 114 10.99 -7.81 -5.12
C THR A 114 9.63 -8.51 -5.16
N ILE A 115 8.72 -8.06 -6.04
CA ILE A 115 7.39 -8.65 -6.25
C ILE A 115 7.30 -9.06 -7.72
N GLN A 116 7.03 -10.34 -8.00
CA GLN A 116 7.20 -10.85 -9.37
C GLN A 116 6.32 -12.04 -9.75
N ASN A 117 6.26 -12.28 -11.06
CA ASN A 117 5.75 -13.50 -11.72
C ASN A 117 4.26 -13.75 -11.43
N SER A 118 3.39 -12.82 -11.84
CA SER A 118 1.94 -13.04 -11.85
C SER A 118 1.54 -14.19 -12.77
N SER A 119 0.34 -14.75 -12.57
CA SER A 119 0.00 -16.09 -13.05
C SER A 119 -0.48 -16.25 -14.49
N GLY A 120 -0.31 -15.25 -15.36
CA GLY A 120 -0.61 -15.55 -16.76
C GLY A 120 -0.31 -14.53 -17.85
N GLU A 121 -1.06 -14.74 -18.92
CA GLU A 121 -0.96 -14.18 -20.25
C GLU A 121 -2.14 -13.23 -20.60
N GLU A 122 -3.02 -12.89 -19.64
CA GLU A 122 -4.27 -12.15 -19.81
C GLU A 122 -4.34 -10.79 -19.05
N TRP A 123 -5.44 -10.05 -19.24
CA TRP A 123 -5.58 -8.61 -18.92
C TRP A 123 -5.85 -8.27 -17.45
N ASP A 124 -6.10 -9.25 -16.58
CA ASP A 124 -6.41 -9.06 -15.15
C ASP A 124 -5.33 -9.64 -14.20
N GLU A 125 -4.14 -9.94 -14.73
CA GLU A 125 -3.05 -10.59 -14.01
C GLU A 125 -1.97 -9.59 -13.58
N ASP A 126 -2.34 -8.74 -12.64
CA ASP A 126 -1.47 -7.69 -12.13
C ASP A 126 -0.37 -8.23 -11.21
N VAL A 127 0.85 -7.68 -11.21
CA VAL A 127 1.82 -8.02 -10.14
C VAL A 127 1.36 -7.39 -8.82
N LEU A 128 0.98 -6.12 -8.86
CA LEU A 128 0.47 -5.37 -7.73
C LEU A 128 -0.83 -4.67 -8.10
N LYS A 129 -1.92 -5.02 -7.42
CA LYS A 129 -3.23 -4.39 -7.57
C LYS A 129 -3.60 -3.61 -6.33
N ILE A 130 -4.01 -2.37 -6.50
CA ILE A 130 -4.54 -1.51 -5.44
C ILE A 130 -5.93 -1.05 -5.87
N CYS A 131 -6.94 -1.34 -5.05
CA CYS A 131 -8.32 -0.98 -5.36
C CYS A 131 -9.06 -0.36 -4.17
N ASN A 132 -9.91 0.64 -4.46
CA ASN A 132 -10.80 1.27 -3.47
C ASN A 132 -10.09 1.71 -2.17
N SER A 133 -8.94 2.35 -2.30
CA SER A 133 -8.03 2.60 -1.18
C SER A 133 -7.49 4.04 -1.21
N SER A 134 -7.12 4.55 -0.04
CA SER A 134 -6.44 5.84 0.11
C SER A 134 -5.18 5.72 0.96
N PHE A 135 -4.27 6.68 0.83
CA PHE A 135 -3.07 6.75 1.69
C PHE A 135 -2.19 5.49 1.63
N VAL A 136 -2.15 4.81 0.48
CA VAL A 136 -1.27 3.66 0.25
C VAL A 136 0.11 4.16 -0.18
N THR A 137 1.16 3.65 0.45
CA THR A 137 2.55 3.94 0.04
C THR A 137 3.21 2.67 -0.45
N ILE A 138 3.58 2.65 -1.73
CA ILE A 138 4.40 1.60 -2.34
C ILE A 138 5.75 2.22 -2.63
N SER A 139 6.80 1.76 -1.94
CA SER A 139 8.11 2.38 -2.08
C SER A 139 9.29 1.43 -2.06
N ASN A 140 10.36 1.80 -2.78
CA ASN A 140 11.63 1.06 -2.75
C ASN A 140 11.49 -0.43 -3.07
N ASN A 141 10.61 -0.77 -4.02
CA ASN A 141 10.38 -2.14 -4.47
C ASN A 141 10.91 -2.34 -5.89
N ILE A 142 11.23 -3.59 -6.24
CA ILE A 142 11.34 -4.05 -7.63
C ILE A 142 10.04 -4.78 -7.97
N ILE A 143 9.33 -4.35 -9.01
CA ILE A 143 8.06 -4.95 -9.42
C ILE A 143 8.17 -5.32 -10.89
N LYS A 144 8.04 -6.62 -11.22
CA LYS A 144 8.37 -7.11 -12.58
C LYS A 144 7.65 -8.38 -12.98
N ASN A 145 7.77 -8.72 -14.26
CA ASN A 145 7.31 -9.99 -14.84
C ASN A 145 5.81 -10.24 -14.67
N GLY A 146 4.99 -9.27 -15.06
CA GLY A 146 3.56 -9.48 -15.26
C GLY A 146 3.03 -8.68 -16.45
N PRO A 147 1.85 -9.01 -16.99
CA PRO A 147 1.21 -8.23 -18.05
C PRO A 147 1.06 -6.74 -17.68
N THR A 148 0.53 -6.49 -16.48
CA THR A 148 0.52 -5.18 -15.83
C THR A 148 1.23 -5.29 -14.49
N ASN A 149 2.23 -4.45 -14.24
CA ASN A 149 2.97 -4.55 -12.98
C ASN A 149 2.27 -3.84 -11.82
N ILE A 150 1.77 -2.63 -12.03
CA ILE A 150 1.05 -1.88 -10.99
C ILE A 150 -0.29 -1.41 -11.57
N TYR A 151 -1.38 -1.87 -10.98
CA TYR A 151 -2.73 -1.45 -11.34
C TYR A 151 -3.40 -0.71 -10.18
N LEU A 152 -3.86 0.50 -10.45
CA LEU A 152 -4.58 1.37 -9.51
C LEU A 152 -6.02 1.58 -9.99
N GLU A 153 -7.00 1.17 -9.20
CA GLU A 153 -8.42 1.42 -9.49
C GLU A 153 -9.15 2.07 -8.32
N ASN A 154 -9.68 3.27 -8.52
CA ASN A 154 -10.37 4.02 -7.46
C ASN A 154 -9.45 4.24 -6.23
N VAL A 155 -8.22 4.68 -6.50
CA VAL A 155 -7.18 4.94 -5.49
C VAL A 155 -6.91 6.43 -5.36
N HIS A 156 -6.81 6.93 -4.13
CA HIS A 156 -6.63 8.36 -3.88
C HIS A 156 -5.51 8.66 -2.87
N ASP A 157 -4.91 9.84 -2.96
CA ASP A 157 -3.98 10.37 -1.94
C ASP A 157 -2.84 9.40 -1.59
N SER A 158 -2.40 8.59 -2.56
CA SER A 158 -1.44 7.51 -2.39
C SER A 158 -0.08 7.88 -2.99
N ARG A 159 0.92 7.02 -2.85
CA ARG A 159 2.30 7.32 -3.26
C ARG A 159 2.96 6.07 -3.83
N ILE A 160 3.26 6.09 -5.13
CA ILE A 160 4.04 5.03 -5.80
C ILE A 160 5.42 5.60 -6.14
N ILE A 161 6.36 5.50 -5.19
CA ILE A 161 7.61 6.27 -5.23
C ILE A 161 8.86 5.38 -5.12
N LYS A 162 9.93 5.71 -5.85
CA LYS A 162 11.21 4.99 -5.77
C LYS A 162 11.11 3.48 -6.06
N ASN A 163 10.16 3.06 -6.90
CA ASN A 163 10.06 1.68 -7.34
C ASN A 163 10.77 1.49 -8.68
N HIS A 164 11.36 0.32 -8.89
CA HIS A 164 11.89 -0.15 -10.16
C HIS A 164 10.86 -1.07 -10.82
N VAL A 165 10.16 -0.58 -11.84
CA VAL A 165 9.09 -1.31 -12.53
C VAL A 165 9.58 -1.77 -13.90
N LEU A 166 9.64 -3.08 -14.13
CA LEU A 166 10.37 -3.68 -15.26
C LEU A 166 9.57 -4.81 -15.93
N ASP A 167 9.84 -5.12 -17.20
CA ASP A 167 9.37 -6.36 -17.85
C ASP A 167 7.83 -6.57 -17.80
N SER A 168 7.08 -5.61 -18.35
CA SER A 168 5.61 -5.66 -18.48
C SER A 168 5.13 -4.97 -19.76
N PHE A 169 3.88 -5.25 -20.18
CA PHE A 169 3.21 -4.46 -21.22
C PHE A 169 2.77 -3.10 -20.67
N ASN A 170 2.17 -3.11 -19.48
CA ASN A 170 1.82 -1.90 -18.74
C ASN A 170 2.62 -1.84 -17.45
N ALA A 171 3.59 -0.91 -17.37
CA ALA A 171 4.33 -0.72 -16.12
C ALA A 171 3.39 -0.24 -14.99
N ILE A 172 2.62 0.81 -15.26
CA ILE A 172 1.64 1.35 -14.30
C ILE A 172 0.37 1.71 -15.07
N LEU A 173 -0.76 1.14 -14.67
CA LEU A 173 -2.09 1.44 -15.21
C LEU A 173 -2.96 2.08 -14.11
N VAL A 174 -3.55 3.23 -14.42
CA VAL A 174 -4.30 4.06 -13.45
C VAL A 174 -5.71 4.31 -13.97
N LYS A 175 -6.72 3.94 -13.16
CA LYS A 175 -8.13 4.05 -13.51
C LYS A 175 -8.93 4.68 -12.35
N LYS A 176 -9.76 5.69 -12.65
CA LYS A 176 -10.63 6.37 -11.67
C LYS A 176 -9.91 6.84 -10.39
N SER A 177 -8.62 7.14 -10.48
CA SER A 177 -7.75 7.40 -9.34
C SER A 177 -7.22 8.84 -9.39
N SER A 178 -6.93 9.47 -8.26
CA SER A 178 -6.49 10.88 -8.22
C SER A 178 -5.55 11.19 -7.06
N TYR A 179 -4.66 12.17 -7.23
CA TYR A 179 -3.69 12.60 -6.19
C TYR A 179 -2.71 11.50 -5.74
N ASN A 180 -2.19 10.70 -6.69
CA ASN A 180 -1.25 9.58 -6.44
C ASN A 180 0.17 9.84 -6.93
#